data_AF-A0A2E6XES4-F1
#
_entry.id   AF-A0A2E6XES4-F1
#
_cell.length_a   1.000
_cell.length_b   1.000
_cell.length_c   1.000
_cell.angle_alpha   90.00
_cell.angle_beta   90.00
_cell.angle_gamma   90.00
#
_symmetry.space_group_name_H-M   'P 1'
#
loop_
_entity.id
_entity.type
_entity.pdbx_description
1 polymer ?
#
loop_
_entity_poly.entity_id
_entity_poly.type
_entity_poly.pdbx_seq_one_letter_code
_entity_poly.pdbx_strand_id
1 'polypeptide(L)' 'MQNFRVGVDIGGTFTDIVFLDDDGQILARKIASTPDDYSRAVLDGIANGVKELGITADMVSEVSHGFTVATNAIIEQ' A
#
# COMPACT_ATOMS: atom_id res chain seq x y z
N MET A 1 -7.61 21.50 1.92
CA MET A 1 -7.12 20.55 0.89
C MET A 1 -7.38 19.18 1.44
N GLN A 2 -7.94 18.28 0.63
CA GLN A 2 -8.21 16.92 1.06
C GLN A 2 -6.87 16.18 1.12
N ASN A 3 -6.47 15.71 2.30
CA ASN A 3 -5.26 14.91 2.45
C ASN A 3 -5.60 13.44 2.52
N PHE A 4 -4.66 12.61 2.09
CA PHE A 4 -4.75 11.17 2.11
C PHE A 4 -3.61 10.58 2.95
N ARG A 5 -3.94 9.54 3.71
CA ARG A 5 -2.98 8.65 4.35
C ARG A 5 -2.99 7.33 3.60
N VAL A 6 -1.81 6.78 3.35
CA VAL A 6 -1.65 5.50 2.65
C VAL A 6 -1.13 4.44 3.62
N GLY A 7 -1.88 3.37 3.80
CA GLY A 7 -1.42 2.16 4.48
C GLY A 7 -0.99 1.11 3.48
N VAL A 8 0.14 0.44 3.75
CA VAL A 8 0.65 -0.69 2.98
C VAL A 8 0.92 -1.84 3.95
N ASP A 9 0.43 -3.04 3.64
CA ASP A 9 0.79 -4.28 4.34
C ASP A 9 1.27 -5.33 3.34
N ILE A 10 2.54 -5.70 3.42
CA ILE A 10 3.16 -6.68 2.53
C ILE A 10 3.12 -8.07 3.17
N GLY A 11 2.36 -8.97 2.57
CA GLY A 11 2.39 -10.40 2.85
C GLY A 11 3.16 -11.22 1.81
N GLY A 12 3.33 -12.52 2.07
CA GLY A 12 3.98 -13.43 1.14
C GLY A 12 3.20 -13.62 -0.18
N THR A 13 1.87 -13.67 -0.10
CA THR A 13 0.99 -13.92 -1.26
C THR A 13 0.38 -12.62 -1.82
N PHE A 14 -0.04 -11.73 -0.94
CA PHE A 14 -0.72 -10.49 -1.32
C PHE A 14 -0.15 -9.30 -0.56
N THR A 15 -0.22 -8.15 -1.21
CA THR A 15 0.05 -6.83 -0.63
C THR A 15 -1.27 -6.06 -0.59
N ASP A 16 -1.63 -5.55 0.58
CA ASP A 16 -2.81 -4.73 0.78
C ASP A 16 -2.40 -3.25 0.78
N ILE A 17 -3.14 -2.40 0.06
CA ILE A 17 -2.90 -0.95 -0.04
C ILE A 17 -4.21 -0.22 0.22
N VAL A 18 -4.19 0.72 1.15
CA VAL A 18 -5.37 1.47 1.59
C VAL A 18 -5.08 2.96 1.54
N PHE A 19 -5.94 3.72 0.87
CA PHE A 19 -6.00 5.17 0.93
C PHE A 19 -7.15 5.56 1.85
N LEU A 20 -6.91 6.48 2.77
CA LEU A 20 -7.91 7.06 3.67
C LEU A 20 -7.80 8.59 3.59
N ASP A 21 -8.89 9.27 3.26
CA ASP A 21 -8.95 10.73 3.33
C ASP A 21 -9.42 11.25 4.70
N ASP A 22 -9.28 12.57 4.90
CA ASP A 22 -9.71 13.26 6.13
C ASP A 22 -11.24 13.22 6.35
N ASP A 23 -12.04 12.94 5.31
CA ASP A 23 -13.50 12.83 5.35
C ASP A 23 -13.98 11.38 5.61
N GLY A 24 -13.05 10.42 5.67
CA GLY A 24 -13.31 9.01 5.92
C GLY A 24 -13.57 8.17 4.66
N GLN A 25 -13.35 8.70 3.45
CA GLN A 25 -13.38 7.88 2.23
C GLN A 25 -12.20 6.92 2.19
N ILE A 26 -12.49 5.69 1.76
CA ILE A 26 -11.52 4.61 1.71
C ILE A 26 -11.46 4.05 0.29
N LEU A 27 -10.26 3.93 -0.26
CA LEU A 27 -9.96 3.06 -1.39
C LEU A 27 -9.00 1.98 -0.93
N ALA A 28 -9.43 0.71 -0.99
CA ALA A 28 -8.61 -0.43 -0.61
C ALA A 28 -8.39 -1.35 -1.80
N ARG A 29 -7.16 -1.83 -1.99
CA ARG A 29 -6.82 -2.83 -3.00
C ARG A 29 -5.96 -3.93 -2.42
N LYS A 30 -6.19 -5.13 -2.95
CA LYS A 30 -5.42 -6.33 -2.69
C LYS A 30 -4.80 -6.78 -4.00
N ILE A 31 -3.48 -6.81 -4.05
CA ILE A 31 -2.72 -7.18 -5.25
C ILE A 31 -1.78 -8.33 -4.92
N ALA A 32 -1.43 -9.14 -5.93
CA ALA A 32 -0.45 -10.19 -5.75
C ALA A 32 0.89 -9.59 -5.31
N SER A 33 1.50 -10.17 -4.28
CA SER A 33 2.85 -9.81 -3.88
C SER A 33 3.84 -10.20 -4.98
N THR A 34 5.02 -9.60 -4.94
CA THR A 34 6.10 -9.82 -5.89
C THR A 34 7.31 -10.34 -5.11
N PRO A 35 7.39 -11.63 -4.74
CA PRO A 35 8.39 -12.12 -3.78
C PRO A 35 9.85 -11.97 -4.22
N ASP A 36 10.10 -11.84 -5.52
CA ASP A 36 11.41 -11.53 -6.09
C ASP A 36 11.80 -10.04 -5.96
N ASP A 37 10.82 -9.13 -5.82
CA ASP A 37 11.00 -7.72 -5.43
C ASP A 37 9.65 -7.11 -5.01
N TYR A 38 9.39 -7.10 -3.70
CA TYR A 38 8.11 -6.65 -3.11
C TYR A 38 7.78 -5.19 -3.39
N SER A 39 8.80 -4.37 -3.71
CA SER A 39 8.63 -2.94 -3.98
C SER A 39 7.72 -2.70 -5.18
N ARG A 40 7.73 -3.61 -6.16
CA ARG A 40 6.93 -3.46 -7.39
C ARG A 40 5.43 -3.47 -7.11
N ALA A 41 4.96 -4.42 -6.30
CA ALA A 41 3.55 -4.46 -5.90
C ALA A 41 3.15 -3.14 -5.19
N VAL A 42 3.97 -2.68 -4.24
CA VAL A 42 3.70 -1.45 -3.50
C VAL A 42 3.62 -0.23 -4.43
N LEU A 43 4.61 -0.03 -5.29
CA LEU A 43 4.67 1.11 -6.20
C LEU A 43 3.53 1.10 -7.22
N ASP A 44 3.26 -0.05 -7.84
CA ASP A 44 2.17 -0.19 -8.81
C ASP A 44 0.81 0.06 -8.16
N GLY A 45 0.61 -0.47 -6.96
CA GLY A 45 -0.65 -0.29 -6.26
C GLY A 45 -0.87 1.14 -5.78
N ILE A 46 0.17 1.84 -5.30
CA ILE A 46 0.06 3.26 -4.97
C ILE A 46 -0.22 4.09 -6.22
N ALA A 47 0.56 3.89 -7.30
CA ALA A 47 0.41 4.65 -8.55
C ALA A 47 -0.99 4.48 -9.16
N ASN A 48 -1.51 3.26 -9.19
CA ASN A 48 -2.86 2.98 -9.67
C ASN A 48 -3.93 3.56 -8.73
N GLY A 49 -3.70 3.62 -7.40
CA GLY A 49 -4.64 4.22 -6.45
C GLY A 49 -4.73 5.73 -6.60
N VAL A 50 -3.58 6.41 -6.72
CA VAL A 50 -3.48 7.84 -7.02
C VAL A 50 -4.22 8.19 -8.31
N LYS A 51 -4.01 7.40 -9.37
CA LYS A 51 -4.69 7.58 -10.66
C LYS A 51 -6.20 7.39 -10.55
N GLU A 52 -6.66 6.40 -9.80
CA GLU A 52 -8.08 6.08 -9.62
C GLU A 52 -8.82 7.16 -8.82
N LEU A 53 -8.18 7.66 -7.75
CA LEU A 53 -8.71 8.75 -6.94
C LEU A 53 -8.62 10.12 -7.63
N GLY A 54 -7.84 10.23 -8.72
CA GLY A 54 -7.61 11.50 -9.41
C GLY A 54 -6.84 12.52 -8.56
N ILE A 55 -6.00 12.05 -7.64
CA ILE A 55 -5.22 12.88 -6.72
C ILE A 55 -3.76 13.03 -7.20
N THR A 56 -3.03 13.92 -6.55
CA THR A 56 -1.60 14.13 -6.77
C THR A 56 -0.79 13.68 -5.55
N ALA A 57 0.51 13.43 -5.73
CA ALA A 57 1.36 12.91 -4.66
C ALA A 57 1.50 13.85 -3.46
N ASP A 58 1.39 15.17 -3.66
CA ASP A 58 1.40 16.19 -2.61
C ASP A 58 0.15 16.17 -1.71
N MET A 59 -0.91 15.47 -2.13
CA MET A 59 -2.08 15.22 -1.29
C MET A 59 -1.87 14.05 -0.33
N VAL A 60 -0.82 13.24 -0.49
CA VAL A 60 -0.48 12.15 0.43
C VAL A 60 0.40 12.69 1.56
N SER A 61 -0.17 12.77 2.76
CA SER A 61 0.50 13.34 3.94
C SER A 61 1.32 12.32 4.73
N GLU A 62 0.98 11.04 4.61
CA GLU A 62 1.61 9.95 5.35
C GLU A 62 1.58 8.65 4.54
N VAL A 63 2.65 7.87 4.63
CA VAL A 63 2.69 6.48 4.20
C VAL A 63 3.10 5.61 5.39
N SER A 64 2.18 4.74 5.83
CA SER A 64 2.45 3.70 6.83
C SER A 64 2.77 2.39 6.11
N HIS A 65 3.96 1.85 6.36
CA HIS A 65 4.49 0.69 5.64
C HIS A 65 4.75 -0.47 6.59
N GLY A 66 3.85 -1.46 6.56
CA GLY A 66 3.94 -2.72 7.31
C GLY A 66 4.28 -3.89 6.41
N PHE A 67 4.91 -4.91 6.99
CA PHE A 67 5.20 -6.16 6.30
C PHE A 67 5.31 -7.32 7.28
N THR A 68 4.85 -8.50 6.86
CA THR A 68 4.96 -9.76 7.61
C THR A 68 6.04 -10.69 7.06
N VAL A 69 6.58 -10.37 5.88
CA VAL A 69 7.58 -11.19 5.18
C VAL A 69 8.87 -11.40 5.99
N ALA A 70 9.29 -10.40 6.78
CA ALA A 70 10.48 -10.53 7.63
C ALA A 70 10.28 -11.52 8.77
N THR A 71 9.11 -11.50 9.40
CA THR A 71 8.77 -12.45 10.47
C THR A 71 8.67 -13.86 9.93
N ASN A 72 8.05 -14.04 8.75
CA ASN A 72 7.94 -15.35 8.10
C ASN A 72 9.32 -15.90 7.71
N ALA A 73 10.23 -15.06 7.21
CA ALA A 73 11.60 -15.46 6.88
C ALA A 73 12.41 -15.96 8.10
N ILE A 74 12.05 -15.54 9.32
CA ILE A 74 12.65 -16.03 10.57
C ILE A 74 12.03 -17.36 11.00
N ILE A 75 10.71 -17.53 10.85
CA ILE A 75 9.96 -18.70 11.33
C ILE A 75 10.10 -19.91 10.40
N GLU A 76 10.15 -19.68 9.08
CA GLU A 76 10.10 -20.73 8.05
C GLU A 76 11.49 -21.23 7.59
N GLN A 77 12.51 -21.11 8.44
CA GLN A 77 13.86 -21.66 8.20
C GLN A 77 13.84 -23.20 8.12
#